data_AF-A0A316ECJ1-F1
#
_entry.id   AF-A0A316ECJ1-F1
#
_cell.length_a   1.000
_cell.length_b   1.000
_cell.length_c   1.000
_cell.angle_alpha   90.00
_cell.angle_beta   90.00
_cell.angle_gamma   90.00
#
_symmetry.space_group_name_H-M   'P 1'
#
loop_
_entity.id
_entity.type
_entity.pdbx_description
1 polymer ?
#
loop_
_entity_poly.entity_id
_entity_poly.type
_entity_poly.pdbx_seq_one_letter_code
_entity_poly.pdbx_strand_id
1 'polypeptide(L)'
;MMAQEQLKQLINERTSELEKYALTPNAKDWYIEKENKLLASLTDVFNELNCLRYHNIWQEVESYWQHQRANNQDFNGIQLDVRYKPIGLLHYLPLNLYEHGI
;
A
#
# COMPACT_ATOMS: atom_id res chain seq x y z
N MET A 1 -6.14 -11.81 -6.42
CA MET A 1 -6.69 -10.43 -6.49
C MET A 1 -8.15 -10.31 -6.08
N MET A 2 -9.02 -11.33 -6.16
CA MET A 2 -10.44 -11.20 -5.70
C MET A 2 -10.61 -11.02 -4.18
N ALA A 3 -9.83 -11.73 -3.35
CA ALA A 3 -9.99 -11.71 -1.89
C ALA A 3 -9.63 -10.36 -1.24
N GLN A 4 -8.62 -9.66 -1.76
CA GLN A 4 -8.21 -8.35 -1.24
C GLN A 4 -9.29 -7.29 -1.51
N GLU A 5 -9.91 -7.37 -2.68
CA GLU A 5 -10.94 -6.42 -3.09
C GLU A 5 -12.25 -6.68 -2.35
N GLN A 6 -12.54 -7.96 -2.07
CA GLN A 6 -13.63 -8.36 -1.16
C GLN A 6 -13.39 -7.85 0.27
N LEU A 7 -12.16 -7.96 0.80
CA LEU A 7 -11.82 -7.43 2.12
C LEU A 7 -11.97 -5.91 2.19
N LYS A 8 -11.50 -5.18 1.16
CA LYS A 8 -11.69 -3.73 1.04
C LYS A 8 -13.17 -3.35 1.04
N GLN A 9 -13.97 -4.06 0.25
CA GLN A 9 -15.40 -3.81 0.16
C GLN A 9 -16.08 -4.05 1.53
N LEU A 10 -15.75 -5.14 2.20
CA LEU A 10 -16.28 -5.48 3.52
C LEU A 10 -15.93 -4.39 4.57
N ILE A 11 -14.69 -3.89 4.57
CA ILE A 11 -14.26 -2.81 5.48
C ILE A 11 -15.12 -1.55 5.23
N ASN A 12 -15.30 -1.16 3.96
CA ASN A 12 -16.08 0.02 3.60
C ASN A 12 -17.56 -0.12 3.98
N GLU A 13 -18.17 -1.27 3.68
CA GLU A 13 -19.56 -1.56 4.02
C GLU A 13 -19.79 -1.47 5.53
N ARG A 14 -18.93 -2.14 6.32
CA ARG A 14 -19.02 -2.15 7.78
C ARG A 14 -18.74 -0.80 8.41
N THR A 15 -17.83 -0.02 7.82
CA THR A 15 -17.59 1.38 8.24
C THR A 15 -18.85 2.21 8.04
N SER A 16 -19.48 2.13 6.86
CA SER A 16 -20.71 2.88 6.58
C SER A 16 -21.88 2.46 7.47
N GLU A 17 -22.00 1.17 7.79
CA GLU A 17 -23.01 0.67 8.72
C GLU A 17 -22.77 1.20 10.14
N LEU A 18 -21.52 1.21 10.60
CA LEU A 18 -21.17 1.70 11.93
C LEU A 18 -21.42 3.21 12.05
N GLU A 19 -21.08 4.00 11.03
CA GLU A 19 -21.38 5.42 10.97
C GLU A 19 -22.88 5.68 11.08
N LYS A 20 -23.71 4.92 10.34
CA LYS A 20 -25.18 5.02 10.44
C LYS A 20 -25.68 4.65 11.84
N TYR A 21 -25.11 3.60 12.45
CA TYR A 21 -25.46 3.17 13.79
C TYR A 21 -25.11 4.23 14.84
N ALA A 22 -23.92 4.84 14.75
CA ALA A 22 -23.45 5.86 15.68
C ALA A 22 -24.31 7.12 15.69
N LEU A 23 -25.00 7.42 14.58
CA LEU A 23 -25.93 8.54 14.47
C LEU A 23 -27.31 8.26 15.10
N THR A 24 -27.58 7.03 15.54
CA THR A 24 -28.87 6.71 16.16
C THR A 24 -28.96 7.23 17.61
N PRO A 25 -30.14 7.68 18.08
CA PRO A 25 -30.29 8.30 19.40
C PRO A 25 -29.91 7.41 20.60
N ASN A 26 -29.91 6.09 20.39
CA ASN A 26 -29.63 5.07 21.41
C ASN A 26 -28.41 4.22 21.04
N ALA A 27 -27.50 4.76 20.25
CA ALA A 27 -26.26 4.08 19.90
C ALA A 27 -25.48 3.75 21.18
N LYS A 28 -25.00 2.51 21.27
CA LYS A 28 -24.26 2.05 22.45
C LYS A 28 -22.77 2.26 22.22
N ASP A 29 -22.15 3.12 23.02
CA ASP A 29 -20.71 3.44 22.91
C ASP A 29 -19.82 2.19 22.97
N TRP A 30 -20.13 1.22 23.85
CA TRP A 30 -19.34 -0.02 23.95
C TRP A 30 -19.38 -0.85 22.66
N TYR A 31 -20.49 -0.81 21.92
CA TYR A 31 -20.62 -1.52 20.65
C TYR A 31 -19.82 -0.80 19.57
N ILE A 32 -19.89 0.54 19.54
CA ILE A 32 -19.09 1.37 18.63
C ILE A 32 -17.60 1.13 18.83
N GLU A 33 -17.14 1.12 20.08
CA GLU A 33 -15.74 0.89 20.41
C GLU A 33 -15.29 -0.53 19.99
N LYS A 34 -16.14 -1.53 20.22
CA LYS A 34 -15.88 -2.91 19.80
C LYS A 34 -15.73 -3.04 18.28
N GLU A 35 -16.66 -2.47 17.51
CA GLU A 35 -16.61 -2.53 16.05
C GLU A 35 -15.45 -1.71 15.47
N ASN A 36 -15.12 -0.56 16.06
CA ASN A 36 -13.94 0.22 15.67
C ASN A 36 -12.63 -0.58 15.85
N LYS A 37 -12.48 -1.31 16.98
CA LYS A 37 -11.31 -2.17 17.18
C LYS A 37 -11.22 -3.26 16.11
N LEU A 38 -12.36 -3.85 15.74
CA LEU A 38 -12.40 -4.87 14.69
C LEU A 38 -12.08 -4.30 13.31
N LEU A 39 -12.62 -3.13 12.96
CA LEU A 39 -12.32 -2.43 11.71
C LEU A 39 -10.83 -2.05 11.61
N ALA A 40 -10.22 -1.62 12.72
CA ALA A 40 -8.79 -1.34 12.77
C ALA A 40 -7.97 -2.60 12.43
N SER A 41 -8.25 -3.74 13.10
CA SER A 41 -7.55 -4.99 12.81
C SER A 41 -7.74 -5.47 11.36
N LEU A 42 -8.94 -5.32 10.79
CA LEU A 42 -9.19 -5.68 9.39
C LEU A 42 -8.43 -4.77 8.43
N THR A 43 -8.30 -3.48 8.75
CA THR A 43 -7.55 -2.49 7.98
C THR A 43 -6.05 -2.78 8.02
N ASP A 44 -5.52 -3.16 9.19
CA ASP A 44 -4.12 -3.56 9.32
C ASP A 44 -3.80 -4.78 8.45
N VAL A 45 -4.64 -5.82 8.50
CA VAL A 45 -4.50 -7.01 7.63
C VAL A 45 -4.58 -6.62 6.15
N PHE A 46 -5.51 -5.74 5.77
CA PHE A 46 -5.59 -5.26 4.39
C PHE A 46 -4.31 -4.54 3.95
N ASN A 47 -3.74 -3.70 4.82
CA ASN A 47 -2.51 -2.96 4.54
C ASN A 47 -1.29 -3.88 4.42
N GLU A 48 -1.18 -4.88 5.29
CA GLU A 48 -0.14 -5.92 5.19
C GLU A 48 -0.26 -6.71 3.88
N LEU A 49 -1.47 -7.07 3.45
CA LEU A 49 -1.65 -7.73 2.15
C LEU A 49 -1.33 -6.79 0.98
N ASN A 50 -1.61 -5.49 1.12
CA ASN A 50 -1.36 -4.51 0.08
C ASN A 50 0.13 -4.16 -0.05
N CYS A 51 0.95 -4.30 1.00
CA CYS A 51 2.40 -4.11 0.89
C CYS A 51 3.04 -5.19 0.01
N LEU A 52 2.46 -6.39 -0.02
CA LEU A 52 2.88 -7.49 -0.90
C LEU A 52 2.51 -7.26 -2.37
N ARG A 53 1.57 -6.36 -2.67
CA ARG A 53 1.12 -6.06 -4.03
C ARG A 53 2.25 -5.59 -4.95
N TYR A 54 3.26 -4.94 -4.39
CA TYR A 54 4.42 -4.43 -5.11
C TYR A 54 5.70 -5.21 -4.79
N HIS A 55 5.59 -6.39 -4.19
CA HIS A 55 6.74 -7.18 -3.77
C HIS A 55 7.66 -7.53 -4.95
N ASN A 56 7.09 -7.90 -6.09
CA ASN A 56 7.83 -8.17 -7.32
C ASN A 56 8.62 -6.94 -7.82
N ILE A 57 8.03 -5.75 -7.73
CA ILE A 57 8.69 -4.50 -8.12
C ILE A 57 9.84 -4.19 -7.16
N TRP A 58 9.63 -4.40 -5.85
CA TRP A 58 10.70 -4.26 -4.87
C TRP A 58 11.84 -5.26 -5.10
N GLN A 59 11.54 -6.50 -5.47
CA GLN A 59 12.56 -7.49 -5.85
C GLN A 59 13.35 -7.07 -7.09
N GLU A 60 12.68 -6.52 -8.12
CA GLU A 60 13.36 -6.00 -9.32
C GLU A 60 14.28 -4.83 -9.00
N VAL A 61 13.80 -3.87 -8.19
CA VAL A 61 14.59 -2.74 -7.70
C VAL A 61 15.82 -3.21 -6.94
N GLU A 62 15.65 -4.16 -6.01
CA GLU A 62 16.73 -4.68 -5.19
C GLU A 62 17.76 -5.46 -6.02
N SER A 63 17.30 -6.27 -6.98
CA SER A 63 18.17 -6.99 -7.91
C SER A 63 19.01 -6.03 -8.75
N TYR A 64 18.39 -4.94 -9.23
CA TYR A 64 19.09 -3.91 -9.99
C TYR A 64 20.10 -3.13 -9.14
N TRP A 65 19.74 -2.82 -7.89
CA TRP A 65 20.65 -2.22 -6.92
C TRP A 65 21.89 -3.05 -6.69
N GLN A 66 21.72 -4.36 -6.45
CA GLN A 66 22.84 -5.26 -6.24
C GLN A 66 23.72 -5.36 -7.49
N HIS A 67 23.12 -5.42 -8.68
CA HIS A 67 23.86 -5.41 -9.94
C HIS A 67 24.69 -4.14 -10.12
N GLN A 68 24.11 -2.96 -9.88
CA GLN A 68 24.82 -1.69 -10.07
C GLN A 68 25.93 -1.49 -9.03
N ARG A 69 25.67 -1.83 -7.77
CA ARG A 69 26.69 -1.81 -6.71
C ARG A 69 27.88 -2.73 -7.03
N ALA A 70 27.65 -3.88 -7.66
CA ALA A 70 28.72 -4.82 -8.01
C ALA A 70 29.58 -4.34 -9.18
N ASN A 71 29.01 -3.55 -10.10
CA ASN A 71 29.65 -3.18 -11.36
C ASN A 71 30.14 -1.71 -11.42
N ASN A 72 29.81 -0.88 -10.42
CA ASN A 72 30.20 0.52 -10.38
C ASN A 72 30.80 0.89 -9.00
N GLN A 73 32.09 1.26 -8.98
CA GLN A 73 32.81 1.61 -7.75
C GLN A 73 32.33 2.93 -7.12
N ASP A 74 31.71 3.82 -7.91
CA ASP A 74 31.20 5.12 -7.45
C ASP A 74 29.67 5.10 -7.23
N PHE A 75 29.09 3.92 -7.08
CA PHE A 75 27.65 3.75 -6.90
C PHE A 75 27.17 4.34 -5.55
N ASN A 76 26.38 5.40 -5.63
CA ASN A 76 25.84 6.10 -4.45
C ASN A 76 24.31 5.95 -4.28
N GLY A 77 23.63 5.25 -5.20
CA GLY A 77 22.22 4.93 -5.09
C GLY A 77 21.51 4.82 -6.44
N ILE A 78 20.20 4.55 -6.40
CA ILE A 78 19.31 4.50 -7.57
C ILE A 78 18.16 5.47 -7.35
N GLN A 79 17.83 6.24 -8.38
CA GLN A 79 16.59 7.00 -8.46
C GLN A 79 15.53 6.18 -9.19
N LEU A 80 14.31 6.14 -8.61
CA LEU A 80 13.16 5.49 -9.21
C LEU A 80 12.05 6.52 -9.43
N ASP A 81 11.70 6.74 -10.69
CA ASP A 81 10.59 7.63 -11.04
C ASP A 81 9.25 6.88 -10.90
N VAL A 82 8.55 7.10 -9.79
CA VAL A 82 7.22 6.52 -9.57
C VAL A 82 6.16 7.43 -10.20
N ARG A 83 5.51 6.96 -11.28
CA ARG A 83 4.41 7.69 -11.93
C ARG A 83 3.04 7.12 -11.54
N TYR A 84 2.22 7.95 -10.89
CA TYR A 84 0.84 7.61 -10.56
C TYR A 84 -0.10 8.04 -11.70
N LYS A 85 -1.02 7.15 -12.12
CA LYS A 85 -2.19 7.54 -12.91
C LYS A 85 -3.39 7.75 -11.97
N PRO A 86 -4.38 8.59 -12.34
CA PRO A 86 -5.56 8.85 -11.50
C PRO A 86 -6.40 7.59 -11.16
N ILE A 87 -6.19 6.47 -11.86
CA ILE A 87 -6.97 5.22 -11.73
C ILE A 87 -6.09 4.01 -11.33
N GLY A 88 -4.82 4.23 -10.97
CA GLY A 88 -3.89 3.17 -10.59
C GLY A 88 -2.43 3.48 -10.96
N LEU A 89 -1.51 2.64 -10.48
CA LEU A 89 -0.09 2.73 -10.82
C LEU A 89 0.15 2.22 -12.25
N LEU A 90 0.70 3.09 -13.11
CA LEU A 90 1.17 2.70 -14.43
C LEU A 90 2.67 2.42 -14.29
N HIS A 91 3.04 1.14 -14.24
CA HIS A 91 4.45 0.75 -14.21
C HIS A 91 5.06 1.00 -15.59
N TYR A 92 5.82 2.08 -15.69
CA TYR A 92 6.91 2.21 -16.65
C TYR A 92 8.14 2.47 -15.79
N LEU A 93 9.15 1.59 -15.88
CA LEU A 93 10.46 1.74 -15.25
C LEU A 93 11.45 2.25 -16.31
N PRO A 94 11.46 3.55 -16.66
CA PRO A 94 12.64 4.12 -17.30
C PRO A 94 13.68 4.30 -16.20
N LEU A 95 14.60 3.35 -16.08
CA LEU A 95 15.77 3.49 -15.22
C LEU A 95 16.68 4.55 -15.85
N ASN A 96 16.57 5.80 -15.38
CA ASN A 96 17.55 6.84 -15.69
C ASN A 96 18.70 6.71 -14.68
N LEU A 97 19.82 6.20 -15.18
CA LEU A 97 21.07 6.13 -14.43
C LEU A 97 21.67 7.54 -14.35
N TYR A 98 21.84 8.05 -13.12
CA TYR A 98 22.69 9.21 -12.88
C TYR A 98 24.15 8.78 -12.97
N GLU A 99 24.83 9.17 -14.05
CA GLU A 99 26.29 9.23 -14.11
C GLU A 99 26.71 10.66 -13.75
N HIS A 100 27.13 10.85 -12.50
CA HIS A 100 27.69 12.07 -11.92
C HIS A 100 26.71 13.19 -11.49
N GLY A 101 26.94 13.68 -10.27
CA GLY A 101 26.04 14.57 -9.54
C GLY A 101 26.32 16.06 -9.68
N ILE A 102 25.36 16.81 -9.12
CA ILE A 102 25.54 17.97 -8.22
C ILE A 102 24.46 17.82 -7.14
#